data_AF-A0A3B9S098-F1
#
_entry.id   AF-A0A3B9S098-F1
#
_cell.length_a   1.000
_cell.length_b   1.000
_cell.length_c   1.000
_cell.angle_alpha   90.00
_cell.angle_beta   90.00
_cell.angle_gamma   90.00
#
_symmetry.space_group_name_H-M   'P 1'
#
loop_
_entity.id
_entity.type
_entity.pdbx_description
1 polymer ?
#
loop_
_entity_poly.entity_id
_entity_poly.type
_entity_poly.pdbx_seq_one_letter_code
_entity_poly.pdbx_strand_id
1 'polypeptide(L)' 'RKMVPEGTILHLHTHDTAGTAVSQYMSAIEGGIDRIDLAMSPVSGGTGQPDILTMWHALKGTDYTLDI' A
#
# COMPACT_ATOMS: atom_id res chain seq x y z
N ARG A 1 4.10 9.31 10.61
CA ARG A 1 4.66 8.81 11.90
C ARG A 1 4.86 9.87 12.99
N LYS A 2 5.57 10.99 12.75
CA LYS A 2 5.99 11.96 13.80
C LYS A 2 4.88 12.66 14.61
N MET A 3 3.64 12.66 14.11
CA MET A 3 2.51 13.38 14.72
C MET A 3 1.64 12.50 15.65
N VAL A 4 1.90 11.19 15.71
CA VAL A 4 1.11 10.25 16.52
C VAL A 4 1.98 9.65 17.63
N PRO A 5 1.39 9.21 18.76
CA PRO A 5 2.12 8.50 19.80
C PRO A 5 2.88 7.29 19.26
N GLU A 6 3.99 6.96 19.90
CA GLU A 6 4.73 5.73 19.61
C GLU A 6 3.81 4.50 19.76
N GLY A 7 4.00 3.52 18.88
CA GLY A 7 3.17 2.32 18.83
C GLY A 7 1.80 2.48 18.15
N THR A 8 1.39 3.70 17.76
CA THR A 8 0.16 3.90 16.97
C THR A 8 0.26 3.15 15.64
N ILE A 9 -0.70 2.28 15.35
CA ILE A 9 -0.76 1.60 14.04
C ILE A 9 -1.32 2.58 13.02
N LEU A 10 -0.58 2.80 11.93
CA LEU A 10 -0.99 3.58 10.78
C LEU A 10 -1.38 2.64 9.63
N HIS A 11 -2.60 2.78 9.15
CA HIS A 11 -3.16 1.99 8.06
C HIS A 11 -3.61 2.93 6.95
N LEU A 12 -3.08 2.74 5.74
CA LEU A 12 -3.43 3.53 4.58
C LEU A 12 -4.39 2.76 3.66
N HIS A 13 -5.54 3.37 3.44
CA HIS A 13 -6.52 2.95 2.44
C HIS A 13 -6.52 3.94 1.28
N THR A 14 -6.36 3.46 0.05
CA THR A 14 -6.54 4.29 -1.15
C THR A 14 -7.13 3.49 -2.30
N HIS A 15 -7.74 4.20 -3.24
CA HIS A 15 -8.19 3.66 -4.51
C HIS A 15 -7.17 4.00 -5.60
N ASP A 16 -7.06 3.15 -6.62
CA ASP A 16 -6.17 3.33 -7.77
C ASP A 16 -6.82 4.14 -8.90
N THR A 17 -7.74 5.05 -8.56
CA THR A 17 -8.60 5.78 -9.50
C THR A 17 -7.78 6.61 -10.49
N ALA A 18 -6.67 7.18 -10.02
CA ALA A 18 -5.74 7.97 -10.83
C ALA A 18 -4.55 7.15 -11.38
N GLY A 19 -4.48 5.84 -11.10
CA GLY A 19 -3.36 4.98 -11.49
C GLY A 19 -2.05 5.27 -10.74
N THR A 20 -2.10 5.94 -9.60
CA THR A 20 -0.92 6.36 -8.82
C THR A 20 -0.80 5.64 -7.48
N ALA A 21 -1.72 4.75 -7.14
CA ALA A 21 -1.83 4.25 -5.77
C ALA A 21 -0.66 3.35 -5.36
N VAL A 22 -0.06 2.61 -6.30
CA VAL A 22 1.18 1.86 -6.03
C VAL A 22 2.29 2.79 -5.56
N SER A 23 2.55 3.89 -6.29
CA SER A 23 3.56 4.87 -5.89
C SER A 23 3.23 5.52 -4.54
N GLN A 24 1.94 5.80 -4.27
CA GLN A 24 1.51 6.32 -2.98
C GLN A 24 1.80 5.34 -1.83
N TYR A 25 1.58 4.03 -2.05
CA TYR A 25 1.95 3.02 -1.07
C TYR A 25 3.45 2.88 -0.86
N MET A 26 4.26 2.96 -1.93
CA MET A 26 5.72 2.97 -1.77
C MET A 26 6.18 4.14 -0.90
N SER A 27 5.67 5.35 -1.15
CA SER A 27 5.98 6.52 -0.30
C SER A 27 5.43 6.39 1.13
N ALA A 28 4.29 5.72 1.32
CA ALA A 28 3.75 5.48 2.66
C ALA A 28 4.61 4.49 3.45
N ILE A 29 5.13 3.44 2.80
CA ILE A 29 6.08 2.47 3.37
C ILE A 29 7.35 3.19 3.82
N GLU A 30 7.95 4.02 2.96
CA GLU A 30 9.10 4.86 3.33
C GLU A 30 8.77 5.83 4.49
N GLY A 31 7.52 6.30 4.57
CA GLY A 31 7.00 7.14 5.64
C GLY A 31 6.71 6.41 6.97
N GLY A 32 6.89 5.09 7.01
CA GLY A 32 6.65 4.23 8.17
C GLY A 32 5.17 3.92 8.41
N ILE A 33 4.41 3.62 7.35
CA ILE A 33 3.08 3.00 7.44
C ILE A 33 3.21 1.55 7.93
N ASP A 34 2.24 1.08 8.70
CA ASP A 34 2.24 -0.30 9.20
C ASP A 34 1.42 -1.24 8.31
N ARG A 35 0.37 -0.72 7.63
CA ARG A 35 -0.55 -1.51 6.80
C ARG A 35 -1.04 -0.74 5.58
N ILE A 36 -1.32 -1.47 4.51
CA ILE A 36 -1.94 -0.97 3.27
C ILE A 36 -3.08 -1.89 2.86
N ASP A 37 -4.09 -1.33 2.18
CA ASP A 37 -5.18 -2.13 1.61
C ASP A 37 -4.93 -2.47 0.15
N LEU A 38 -5.11 -3.74 -0.18
CA LEU A 38 -4.99 -4.25 -1.54
C LEU A 38 -6.25 -5.02 -1.91
N ALA A 39 -6.53 -5.11 -3.20
CA ALA A 39 -7.61 -5.91 -3.75
C ALA A 39 -7.03 -6.95 -4.71
N MET A 40 -7.78 -8.01 -4.98
CA MET A 40 -7.44 -8.98 -6.01
C MET A 40 -8.43 -8.86 -7.17
N SER A 41 -7.97 -9.18 -8.38
CA SER A 41 -8.86 -9.37 -9.53
C SER A 41 -10.08 -10.25 -9.18
N PRO A 42 -11.31 -9.90 -9.64
CA PRO A 42 -11.63 -8.89 -10.65
C PRO A 42 -11.99 -7.50 -10.10
N VAL A 43 -11.78 -7.24 -8.80
CA VAL A 43 -12.23 -6.00 -8.14
C VAL A 43 -11.09 -5.04 -7.77
N SER A 44 -9.89 -5.27 -8.29
CA SER A 44 -8.71 -4.43 -8.13
C SER A 44 -8.54 -3.41 -9.25
N GLY A 45 -7.84 -2.31 -8.96
CA GLY A 45 -7.52 -1.25 -9.91
C GLY A 45 -8.70 -0.30 -10.17
N GLY A 46 -8.45 0.77 -10.94
CA GLY A 46 -9.49 1.76 -11.26
C GLY A 46 -10.16 2.30 -9.99
N THR A 47 -11.48 2.16 -9.86
CA THR A 47 -12.21 2.61 -8.68
C THR A 47 -12.05 1.68 -7.47
N GLY A 48 -11.19 0.66 -7.50
CA GLY A 48 -10.85 -0.20 -6.36
C GLY A 48 -9.43 0.06 -5.86
N GLN A 49 -8.98 -0.74 -4.89
CA GLN A 49 -7.62 -0.70 -4.36
C GLN A 49 -6.61 -1.27 -5.38
N PRO A 50 -5.31 -0.96 -5.23
CA PRO A 50 -4.26 -1.58 -6.02
C PRO A 50 -4.30 -3.10 -5.96
N ASP A 51 -3.97 -3.73 -7.08
CA ASP A 51 -3.91 -5.18 -7.18
C ASP A 51 -2.77 -5.77 -6.33
N ILE A 52 -3.06 -6.85 -5.58
CA ILE A 52 -2.10 -7.51 -4.68
C ILE A 52 -0.83 -7.94 -5.43
N LEU A 53 -0.98 -8.55 -6.62
CA LEU A 53 0.17 -9.03 -7.38
C LEU A 53 0.99 -7.86 -7.90
N THR A 54 0.34 -6.80 -8.36
CA THR A 54 1.00 -5.57 -8.80
C THR A 54 1.83 -4.95 -7.67
N MET A 55 1.28 -4.86 -6.45
CA MET A 55 2.02 -4.35 -5.30
C MET A 55 3.18 -5.28 -4.92
N TRP A 56 2.98 -6.61 -4.91
CA TRP A 56 4.05 -7.56 -4.66
C TRP A 56 5.20 -7.38 -5.67
N HIS A 57 4.86 -7.22 -6.95
CA HIS A 57 5.85 -6.93 -7.99
C HIS A 57 6.61 -5.62 -7.73
N ALA A 58 5.93 -4.58 -7.25
CA ALA A 58 6.55 -3.29 -6.91
C ALA A 58 7.52 -3.38 -5.73
N LEU A 59 7.31 -4.31 -4.79
CA LEU A 59 8.20 -4.53 -3.65
C LEU A 59 9.47 -5.33 -3.99
N LYS A 60 9.58 -5.91 -5.19
CA LYS A 60 10.75 -6.70 -5.58
C LYS A 60 12.04 -5.87 -5.51
N GLY A 61 13.04 -6.40 -4.81
CA GLY A 61 14.33 -5.72 -4.62
C GLY A 61 14.35 -4.74 -3.45
N THR A 62 13.25 -4.62 -2.70
CA THR A 62 13.22 -3.91 -1.42
C THR A 62 13.34 -4.90 -0.25
N ASP A 63 13.50 -4.37 0.96
CA ASP A 63 13.51 -5.17 2.20
C ASP A 63 12.09 -5.50 2.72
N TYR A 64 11.05 -5.10 1.99
CA TYR A 64 9.66 -5.28 2.38
C TYR A 64 9.00 -6.44 1.62
N THR A 65 8.12 -7.14 2.31
CA THR A 65 7.21 -8.15 1.72
C THR A 65 5.80 -7.94 2.25
N LEU A 66 4.81 -8.43 1.52
CA LEU A 66 3.44 -8.49 2.00
C LEU A 66 3.29 -9.68 2.97
N ASP A 67 2.67 -9.44 4.11
CA ASP A 67 2.19 -10.47 5.04
C ASP A 67 0.68 -10.64 4.77
N ILE A 68 0.31 -11.69 4.02
CA ILE A 68 -1.04 -11.92 3.49
C ILE A 68 -1.71 -13.07 4.25
#